data_AF-A0A1M5U1V4-F1
#
_entry.id   AF-A0A1M5U1V4-F1
#
_cell.length_a   1.000
_cell.length_b   1.000
_cell.length_c   1.000
_cell.angle_alpha   90.00
_cell.angle_beta   90.00
_cell.angle_gamma   90.00
#
_symmetry.space_group_name_H-M   'P 1'
#
loop_
_entity.id
_entity.type
_entity.pdbx_description
1 polymer ?
#
loop_
_entity_poly.entity_id
_entity_poly.type
_entity_poly.pdbx_seq_one_letter_code
_entity_poly.pdbx_strand_id
1 'polypeptide(L)'
;MEQNKGIYILFLIITKDLEIRIGSLGEVKLNKGLYLYVGSAQKNLQKRIERHLKKEKKTFWHIDYLTKNESVEIISVALIQNATKETESNIACKLMKRFPFVKNFGASDDKKCNTHLFRIL
;
A
#
# COMPACT_ATOMS: atom_id res chain seq x y z
N MET A 1 20.95 16.92 8.00
CA MET A 1 20.06 15.98 8.71
C MET A 1 19.32 15.18 7.66
N GLU A 2 19.54 13.87 7.62
CA GLU A 2 18.91 12.98 6.65
C GLU A 2 17.39 13.04 6.84
N GLN A 3 16.69 13.54 5.83
CA GLN A 3 15.24 13.72 5.89
C GLN A 3 14.55 12.35 5.77
N ASN A 4 14.13 11.77 6.90
CA ASN A 4 13.43 10.48 6.99
C ASN A 4 11.93 10.61 6.62
N LYS A 5 11.66 11.12 5.42
CA LYS A 5 10.31 11.28 4.84
C LYS A 5 10.32 10.94 3.34
N GLY A 6 9.16 10.60 2.79
CA GLY A 6 9.02 10.33 1.36
C GLY A 6 7.83 9.45 1.02
N ILE A 7 7.91 8.86 -0.17
CA ILE A 7 6.97 7.86 -0.69
C ILE A 7 7.64 6.49 -0.66
N TYR A 8 6.86 5.47 -0.37
CA TYR A 8 7.25 4.08 -0.50
C TYR A 8 6.27 3.34 -1.41
N ILE A 9 6.80 2.39 -2.17
CA ILE A 9 6.02 1.47 -2.98
C ILE A 9 6.32 0.06 -2.48
N LEU A 10 5.31 -0.64 -1.98
CA LEU A 10 5.43 -2.04 -1.60
C LEU A 10 5.05 -2.91 -2.78
N PHE A 11 5.90 -3.87 -3.11
CA PHE A 11 5.62 -4.94 -4.04
C PHE A 11 5.17 -6.15 -3.24
N LEU A 12 3.96 -6.64 -3.50
CA LEU A 12 3.31 -7.69 -2.74
C LEU A 12 3.00 -8.88 -3.64
N ILE A 13 3.32 -10.09 -3.22
CA ILE A 13 2.78 -11.31 -3.82
C ILE A 13 1.62 -11.80 -2.96
N ILE A 14 0.48 -12.06 -3.60
CA ILE A 14 -0.62 -12.80 -3.01
C ILE A 14 -0.59 -14.22 -3.59
N THR A 15 -0.37 -15.22 -2.74
CA THR A 15 -0.09 -16.60 -3.17
C THR A 15 -1.34 -17.41 -3.52
N LYS A 16 -2.51 -17.02 -3.01
CA LYS A 16 -3.82 -17.60 -3.32
C LYS A 16 -4.90 -16.55 -3.29
N ASP A 17 -6.01 -16.80 -3.98
CA ASP A 17 -7.18 -15.93 -3.91
C ASP A 17 -7.63 -15.75 -2.45
N LEU A 18 -7.92 -14.50 -2.10
CA LEU A 18 -8.12 -14.06 -0.73
C LEU A 18 -9.39 -13.22 -0.63
N GLU A 19 -10.28 -13.60 0.28
CA GLU A 19 -11.35 -12.75 0.75
C GLU A 19 -10.99 -12.26 2.17
N ILE A 20 -10.94 -10.95 2.35
CA ILE A 20 -10.50 -10.35 3.62
C ILE A 20 -11.33 -9.11 3.96
N ARG A 21 -11.69 -8.97 5.24
CA ARG A 21 -12.34 -7.77 5.77
C ARG A 21 -11.29 -6.74 6.18
N ILE A 22 -11.36 -5.55 5.57
CA ILE A 22 -10.37 -4.48 5.70
C ILE A 22 -11.02 -3.28 6.37
N GLY A 23 -10.96 -3.20 7.70
CA GLY A 23 -11.41 -2.04 8.47
C GLY A 23 -12.77 -1.49 8.03
N SER A 24 -12.83 -0.19 7.74
CA SER A 24 -14.02 0.49 7.21
C SER A 24 -14.27 0.27 5.72
N LEU A 25 -13.31 -0.29 4.98
CA LEU A 25 -13.47 -0.62 3.57
C LEU A 25 -14.42 -1.83 3.35
N GLY A 26 -14.58 -2.67 4.38
CA GLY A 26 -15.46 -3.85 4.32
C GLY A 26 -14.76 -5.06 3.71
N GLU A 27 -15.54 -5.95 3.09
CA GLU A 27 -15.03 -7.15 2.45
C GLU A 27 -14.41 -6.84 1.08
N VAL A 28 -13.20 -7.36 0.86
CA VAL A 28 -12.45 -7.20 -0.39
C VAL A 28 -12.03 -8.57 -0.88
N LYS A 29 -12.28 -8.83 -2.17
CA LYS A 29 -11.76 -10.00 -2.88
C LYS A 29 -10.50 -9.62 -3.64
N LEU A 30 -9.44 -10.39 -3.45
CA LEU A 30 -8.13 -10.22 -4.07
C LEU A 30 -7.73 -11.52 -4.72
N ASN A 31 -7.51 -11.50 -6.03
CA ASN A 31 -7.01 -12.67 -6.74
C ASN A 31 -5.52 -12.84 -6.46
N LYS A 32 -5.01 -14.07 -6.54
CA LYS A 32 -3.57 -14.34 -6.52
C LYS A 32 -2.87 -13.51 -7.61
N GLY A 33 -1.65 -13.07 -7.31
CA GLY A 33 -0.89 -12.25 -8.26
C GLY A 33 0.06 -11.27 -7.59
N LEU A 34 0.60 -10.37 -8.41
CA LEU A 34 1.54 -9.35 -7.98
C LEU A 34 0.82 -8.00 -7.84
N TYR A 35 1.04 -7.34 -6.71
CA TYR A 35 0.39 -6.09 -6.37
C TYR A 35 1.40 -5.00 -6.04
N LEU A 36 0.99 -3.75 -6.29
CA LEU A 36 1.69 -2.54 -5.85
C LEU A 36 0.83 -1.79 -4.85
N TYR A 37 1.43 -1.40 -3.73
CA TYR A 37 0.84 -0.44 -2.81
C TYR A 37 1.68 0.84 -2.75
N VAL A 38 1.07 1.99 -3.01
CA VAL A 38 1.74 3.30 -2.95
C VAL A 38 1.35 4.00 -1.65
N GLY A 39 2.32 4.33 -0.79
CA GLY A 39 2.06 5.03 0.46
C GLY A 39 3.05 6.17 0.71
N SER A 40 2.67 7.10 1.58
CA SER A 40 3.58 8.15 2.06
C SER A 40 3.88 8.06 3.55
N ALA A 41 5.06 8.55 3.89
CA ALA A 41 5.45 8.85 5.26
C ALA A 41 6.10 10.24 5.28
N GLN A 42 5.36 11.24 5.72
CA GLN A 42 5.89 12.62 5.83
C GLN A 42 6.72 12.85 7.10
N LYS A 43 6.77 11.84 7.99
CA LYS A 43 7.66 11.71 9.14
C LYS A 43 7.96 10.22 9.37
N ASN A 44 9.15 9.89 9.84
CA ASN A 44 9.55 8.53 10.23
C ASN A 44 9.34 7.46 9.12
N LEU A 45 9.77 7.74 7.88
CA LEU A 45 9.60 6.85 6.73
C LEU A 45 10.08 5.42 7.02
N GLN A 46 11.28 5.26 7.54
CA GLN A 46 11.83 3.96 7.89
C GLN A 46 10.94 3.18 8.88
N LYS A 47 10.48 3.82 9.97
CA LYS A 47 9.59 3.17 10.94
C LYS A 47 8.25 2.76 10.32
N ARG A 48 7.74 3.53 9.35
CA ARG A 48 6.50 3.18 8.64
C ARG A 48 6.71 1.94 7.76
N ILE A 49 7.84 1.83 7.08
CA ILE A 49 8.19 0.65 6.28
C ILE A 49 8.40 -0.57 7.18
N GLU A 50 9.21 -0.46 8.24
CA GLU A 50 9.45 -1.53 9.21
C GLU A 50 8.14 -2.08 9.78
N ARG A 51 7.19 -1.20 10.07
CA ARG A 51 5.86 -1.63 10.49
C ARG A 51 5.17 -2.46 9.41
N HIS A 52 5.18 -2.06 8.15
CA HIS A 52 4.53 -2.83 7.09
C HIS A 52 5.20 -4.19 6.88
N LEU A 53 6.52 -4.30 7.11
CA LEU A 53 7.25 -5.56 7.04
C LEU A 53 6.93 -6.53 8.20
N LYS A 54 6.60 -6.03 9.40
CA LYS A 54 6.27 -6.90 10.55
C LYS A 54 4.95 -7.64 10.35
N LYS A 55 4.91 -8.96 10.57
CA LYS A 55 3.64 -9.72 10.60
C LYS A 55 2.85 -9.45 11.88
N GLU A 56 3.53 -9.42 13.02
CA GLU A 56 2.89 -9.13 14.30
C GLU A 56 2.83 -7.62 14.55
N LYS A 57 1.63 -7.06 14.46
CA LYS A 57 1.36 -5.63 14.70
C LYS A 57 -0.12 -5.39 14.97
N LYS A 58 -0.44 -4.35 15.73
CA LYS A 58 -1.80 -3.78 15.75
C LYS A 58 -2.13 -3.26 14.35
N THR A 59 -3.33 -3.48 13.84
CA THR A 59 -3.73 -3.00 12.51
C THR A 59 -4.15 -1.53 12.58
N PHE A 60 -3.70 -0.69 11.63
CA PHE A 60 -4.06 0.73 11.59
C PHE A 60 -4.36 1.21 10.17
N TRP A 61 -3.51 0.86 9.20
CA TRP A 61 -3.74 1.17 7.78
C TRP A 61 -4.39 0.00 7.04
N HIS A 62 -5.09 0.26 5.95
CA HIS A 62 -5.67 -0.79 5.10
C HIS A 62 -4.62 -1.83 4.66
N ILE A 63 -3.42 -1.38 4.31
CA ILE A 63 -2.30 -2.27 3.93
C ILE A 63 -1.81 -3.15 5.09
N ASP A 64 -2.05 -2.78 6.34
CA ASP A 64 -1.70 -3.62 7.47
C ASP A 64 -2.55 -4.90 7.49
N TYR A 65 -3.82 -4.85 7.05
CA TYR A 65 -4.67 -6.05 6.96
C TYR A 65 -4.07 -7.08 5.99
N LEU A 66 -3.58 -6.61 4.84
CA LEU A 66 -2.95 -7.48 3.84
C LEU A 66 -1.59 -7.98 4.32
N THR A 67 -0.71 -7.08 4.76
CA THR A 67 0.67 -7.46 5.11
C THR A 67 0.74 -8.38 6.33
N LYS A 68 -0.29 -8.40 7.19
CA LYS A 68 -0.42 -9.38 8.28
C LYS A 68 -0.88 -10.78 7.82
N ASN A 69 -1.57 -10.87 6.68
CA ASN A 69 -2.09 -12.14 6.18
C ASN A 69 -0.93 -13.05 5.74
N GLU A 70 -1.00 -14.34 6.05
CA GLU A 70 0.04 -15.32 5.72
C GLU A 70 0.16 -15.57 4.21
N SER A 71 -0.91 -15.33 3.46
CA SER A 71 -0.94 -15.50 1.99
C SER A 71 -0.39 -14.29 1.23
N VAL A 72 0.15 -13.28 1.94
CA VAL A 72 0.65 -12.04 1.36
C VAL A 72 2.09 -11.81 1.80
N GLU A 73 3.00 -11.63 0.85
CA GLU A 73 4.41 -11.39 1.11
C GLU A 73 4.86 -10.07 0.49
N ILE A 74 5.62 -9.25 1.23
CA ILE A 74 6.30 -8.09 0.66
C ILE A 74 7.62 -8.59 0.07
N ILE A 75 7.75 -8.53 -1.26
CA ILE A 75 8.96 -9.00 -1.96
C ILE A 75 9.99 -7.89 -2.17
N SER A 76 9.55 -6.63 -2.18
CA SER A 76 10.44 -5.48 -2.38
C SER A 76 9.79 -4.18 -1.92
N VAL A 77 10.63 -3.19 -1.64
CA VAL A 77 10.23 -1.83 -1.28
C VAL A 77 11.05 -0.85 -2.12
N ALA A 78 10.38 -0.02 -2.91
CA ALA A 78 11.01 1.11 -3.60
C ALA A 78 10.74 2.40 -2.82
N LEU A 79 11.74 3.30 -2.76
CA LEU A 79 11.68 4.54 -2.00
C LEU A 79 11.91 5.74 -2.88
N ILE A 80 11.10 6.77 -2.67
CA ILE A 80 11.31 8.12 -3.20
C ILE A 80 11.48 9.04 -2.01
N GLN A 81 12.73 9.26 -1.62
CA GLN A 81 13.09 10.08 -0.47
C GLN A 81 12.75 11.55 -0.74
N ASN A 82 12.43 12.30 0.32
CA ASN A 82 12.13 13.74 0.28
C ASN A 82 10.93 14.16 -0.57
N ALA A 83 10.15 13.19 -1.04
CA ALA A 83 8.93 13.46 -1.79
C ALA A 83 7.74 13.82 -0.90
N THR A 84 6.86 14.67 -1.42
CA THR A 84 5.69 15.16 -0.70
C THR A 84 4.55 14.16 -0.81
N LYS A 85 3.54 14.31 0.07
CA LYS A 85 2.30 13.53 -0.05
C LYS A 85 1.60 13.71 -1.40
N GLU A 86 1.74 14.87 -2.04
CA GLU A 86 1.21 15.08 -3.39
C GLU A 86 1.87 14.16 -4.44
N THR A 87 3.15 13.83 -4.28
CA THR A 87 3.85 12.87 -5.14
C THR A 87 3.21 11.48 -5.05
N GLU A 88 2.80 11.03 -3.86
CA GLU A 88 2.08 9.76 -3.65
C GLU A 88 0.84 9.69 -4.54
N SER A 89 -0.01 10.71 -4.40
CA SER A 89 -1.27 10.82 -5.12
C SER A 89 -1.02 10.84 -6.63
N ASN A 90 -0.07 11.66 -7.10
CA ASN A 90 0.27 11.72 -8.52
C ASN A 90 0.74 10.36 -9.08
N ILE A 91 1.48 9.56 -8.31
CA ILE A 91 1.88 8.19 -8.70
C ILE A 91 0.65 7.28 -8.74
N ALA A 92 -0.16 7.27 -7.68
CA ALA A 92 -1.36 6.44 -7.59
C ALA A 92 -2.34 6.70 -8.74
N CYS A 93 -2.63 7.96 -9.06
CA CYS A 93 -3.50 8.33 -10.18
C CYS A 93 -2.93 7.91 -11.55
N LYS A 94 -1.61 7.90 -11.72
CA LYS A 94 -0.99 7.40 -12.96
C LYS A 94 -1.12 5.89 -13.09
N LEU A 95 -0.94 5.14 -11.98
CA LEU A 95 -1.09 3.69 -11.96
C LEU A 95 -2.54 3.24 -12.16
N MET A 96 -3.50 3.98 -11.60
CA MET A 96 -4.94 3.74 -11.77
C MET A 96 -5.39 3.73 -13.23
N LYS A 97 -4.70 4.47 -14.11
CA LYS A 97 -4.99 4.49 -15.56
C LYS A 97 -4.44 3.26 -16.30
N ARG A 98 -3.58 2.46 -15.67
CA ARG A 98 -2.82 1.37 -16.30
C ARG A 98 -3.17 0.00 -15.75
N PHE A 99 -3.60 -0.08 -14.49
CA PHE A 99 -3.73 -1.34 -13.77
C PHE A 99 -5.10 -1.47 -13.10
N PRO A 100 -5.65 -2.70 -13.02
CA PRO A 100 -6.75 -3.01 -12.12
C PRO A 100 -6.41 -2.62 -10.68
N PHE A 101 -7.39 -2.12 -9.93
CA PHE A 101 -7.18 -1.58 -8.59
C PHE A 101 -8.34 -1.90 -7.65
N VAL A 102 -8.08 -1.78 -6.35
CA VAL A 102 -9.12 -1.90 -5.32
C VAL A 102 -9.63 -0.52 -4.94
N LYS A 103 -10.87 -0.21 -5.33
CA LYS A 103 -11.48 1.09 -5.04
C LYS A 103 -11.46 1.39 -3.53
N ASN A 104 -11.19 2.65 -3.20
CA ASN A 104 -11.06 3.24 -1.86
C ASN A 104 -9.93 2.66 -0.98
N PHE A 105 -9.09 1.75 -1.50
CA PHE A 105 -8.02 1.16 -0.72
C PHE A 105 -6.92 2.18 -0.42
N GLY A 106 -6.79 2.55 0.85
CA GLY A 106 -5.73 3.43 1.35
C GLY A 106 -5.92 4.91 1.00
N ALA A 107 -7.05 5.28 0.36
CA ALA A 107 -7.31 6.61 -0.16
C ALA A 107 -8.17 7.49 0.77
N SER A 108 -8.28 7.15 2.07
CA SER A 108 -9.22 7.82 2.98
C SER A 108 -8.98 9.32 3.11
N ASP A 109 -7.74 9.78 2.91
CA ASP A 109 -7.32 11.18 2.99
C ASP A 109 -6.74 11.71 1.67
N ASP A 110 -7.00 11.02 0.55
CA ASP A 110 -6.65 11.44 -0.80
C ASP A 110 -7.92 11.87 -1.57
N LYS A 111 -7.96 13.13 -2.00
CA LYS A 111 -9.08 13.71 -2.75
C LYS A 111 -8.92 13.57 -4.28
N LYS A 112 -7.72 13.23 -4.76
CA LYS A 112 -7.40 13.15 -6.19
C LYS A 112 -7.50 11.72 -6.71
N CYS A 113 -7.02 10.74 -5.95
CA CYS A 113 -7.03 9.34 -6.34
C CYS A 113 -7.86 8.53 -5.38
N ASN A 114 -8.64 7.58 -5.89
CA ASN A 114 -9.55 6.78 -5.08
C ASN A 114 -8.94 5.42 -4.69
N THR A 115 -7.63 5.19 -4.88
CA THR A 115 -6.98 3.92 -4.54
C THR A 115 -5.46 4.06 -4.51
N HIS A 116 -4.84 3.20 -3.71
CA HIS A 116 -3.40 3.05 -3.61
C HIS A 116 -2.94 1.60 -3.81
N LEU A 117 -3.85 0.66 -4.11
CA LEU A 117 -3.55 -0.75 -4.30
C LEU A 117 -3.92 -1.21 -5.71
N PHE A 118 -2.93 -1.73 -6.43
CA PHE A 118 -3.03 -2.10 -7.84
C PHE A 118 -2.57 -3.54 -8.03
N ARG A 119 -3.25 -4.29 -8.91
CA ARG A 119 -2.78 -5.59 -9.38
C ARG A 119 -2.05 -5.40 -10.70
N ILE A 120 -0.81 -5.87 -10.79
CA ILE A 120 0.04 -5.70 -11.97
C ILE A 120 0.30 -7.00 -12.73
N LEU A 121 0.13 -8.17 -12.09
CA LEU A 121 0.14 -9.50 -12.70
C LEU A 121 -0.88 -10.42 -12.01
#